data_AF-A7HD86-F1
#
_entry.id   AF-A7HD86-F1
#
_cell.length_a   1.000
_cell.length_b   1.000
_cell.length_c   1.000
_cell.angle_alpha   90.00
_cell.angle_beta   90.00
_cell.angle_gamma   90.00
#
_symmetry.space_group_name_H-M   'P 1'
#
loop_
_entity.id
_entity.type
_entity.pdbx_description
1 polymer ?
#
loop_
_entity_poly.entity_id
_entity_poly.type
_entity_poly.pdbx_seq_one_letter_code
_entity_poly.pdbx_strand_id
1 'polypeptide(L)'
;MPRTYHATDYTLEFVADLLARQGILTDDAKRTAFARENVQRARLLRDHASRAGGRGLRRAELSPIEVLASFGFTDARQESEVVDEDKATQAVAQAVGVPYRKIDPLKLDAQLITRTLSRPFARRHGVLPLERRNGALVVAAANPFDRELFENLRGLTGAEIEPVLSSPADIHRAIAEVYGFRQQISEARTQLEQSDAAPDVANLEQFVNLSGIEALEASSEPVIAAVEYLLHYAFEQRASDIHLEPRREESIIRMRIDGVLHPVHRIPKAVHGAIANRFKIMSRLDIAMRRPQDGRIRTARGDAEMELRVSTMPTTFGDKVVVRVLDPTVLVRDLSELGFLPDERDALERWLVRPHGLVVVTGPTGSGKTTTLYSALQALASPEVNVVTIEDPIEMVHEEFNQIAANARTGTGFAEALRHVLRQDPDVIMVGEIRDGETAAQAVQAALTGHMVLTTLHTNDTVSAVARLRDLGVPSFLVAATLTGVVAQRLVRQVCPSCAADVPLTADEIHALSVPHPEDHAGQLLGRRGQGCAKCRFTGFYGRTGIFEVLPVNARLRHLVAEGATPEVLARTARQDGLRSLRDHAVRKIASGVTSFEEAFRATADAEASA
;
A
#
# COMPACT_ATOMS: atom_id res chain seq x y z
N MET A 1 53.22 11.86 -0.81
CA MET A 1 52.52 12.03 -2.09
C MET A 1 51.04 11.80 -1.84
N PRO A 2 50.12 12.66 -2.31
CA PRO A 2 48.71 12.33 -2.27
C PRO A 2 48.50 11.03 -3.07
N ARG A 3 47.85 10.05 -2.44
CA ARG A 3 47.63 8.73 -3.03
C ARG A 3 46.71 8.91 -4.25
N THR A 4 47.18 8.57 -5.44
CA THR A 4 46.37 8.59 -6.66
C THR A 4 45.46 7.36 -6.63
N TYR A 5 44.16 7.56 -6.50
CA TYR A 5 43.17 6.48 -6.58
C TYR A 5 42.70 6.27 -8.03
N HIS A 6 42.53 5.01 -8.41
CA HIS A 6 41.95 4.52 -9.67
C HIS A 6 40.54 3.96 -9.44
N ALA A 7 39.75 3.83 -10.51
CA ALA A 7 38.38 3.30 -10.44
C ALA A 7 38.30 1.93 -9.75
N THR A 8 39.28 1.06 -9.99
CA THR A 8 39.41 -0.28 -9.40
C THR A 8 39.75 -0.27 -7.91
N ASP A 9 40.24 0.85 -7.38
CA ASP A 9 40.53 1.00 -5.95
C ASP A 9 39.26 1.21 -5.12
N TYR A 10 38.12 1.48 -5.77
CA TYR A 10 36.82 1.59 -5.13
C TYR A 10 36.24 0.20 -4.84
N THR A 11 36.77 -0.46 -3.82
CA THR A 11 36.38 -1.82 -3.40
C THR A 11 35.59 -1.80 -2.10
N LEU A 12 34.98 -2.94 -1.73
CA LEU A 12 34.38 -3.11 -0.40
C LEU A 12 35.44 -2.89 0.68
N GLU A 13 36.69 -3.27 0.40
CA GLU A 13 37.82 -3.09 1.31
C GLU A 13 38.12 -1.64 1.61
N PHE A 14 38.25 -0.86 0.55
CA PHE A 14 38.46 0.56 0.67
C PHE A 14 37.37 1.22 1.51
N VAL A 15 36.09 0.94 1.22
CA VAL A 15 34.95 1.56 1.92
C VAL A 15 34.90 1.10 3.39
N ALA A 16 35.01 -0.19 3.65
CA ALA A 16 34.91 -0.71 5.02
C ALA A 16 36.07 -0.25 5.92
N ASP A 17 37.30 -0.21 5.40
CA ASP A 17 38.46 0.33 6.14
C ASP A 17 38.30 1.82 6.43
N LEU A 18 37.79 2.59 5.46
CA LEU A 18 37.59 4.03 5.60
C LEU A 18 36.52 4.33 6.66
N LEU A 19 35.40 3.61 6.64
CA LEU A 19 34.35 3.75 7.66
C LEU A 19 34.84 3.32 9.04
N ALA A 20 35.64 2.25 9.14
CA ALA A 20 36.23 1.84 10.41
C ALA A 20 37.20 2.88 10.99
N ARG A 21 38.05 3.50 10.15
CA ARG A 21 38.95 4.60 10.56
C ARG A 21 38.21 5.83 11.06
N GLN A 22 37.01 6.08 10.54
CA GLN A 22 36.13 7.16 10.99
C GLN A 22 35.29 6.77 12.22
N GLY A 23 35.45 5.55 12.74
CA GLY A 23 34.68 5.03 13.86
C GLY A 23 33.24 4.67 13.52
N ILE A 24 32.84 4.67 12.24
CA ILE A 24 31.47 4.35 11.79
C ILE A 24 31.21 2.84 11.86
N LEU A 25 32.22 2.04 11.53
CA LEU A 25 32.18 0.58 11.65
C LEU A 25 33.12 0.10 12.74
N THR A 26 32.75 -0.98 13.43
CA THR A 26 33.66 -1.72 14.29
C THR A 26 34.62 -2.58 13.46
N ASP A 27 35.78 -2.93 14.02
CA ASP A 27 36.71 -3.88 13.38
C ASP A 27 36.10 -5.28 13.17
N ASP A 28 35.10 -5.64 13.97
CA ASP A 28 34.35 -6.89 13.81
C ASP A 28 33.36 -6.82 12.62
N ALA A 29 32.59 -5.74 12.52
CA ALA A 29 31.69 -5.50 11.39
C ALA A 29 32.47 -5.45 10.07
N LYS A 30 33.63 -4.78 10.08
CA LYS A 30 34.57 -4.76 8.96
C LYS A 30 35.01 -6.18 8.54
N ARG A 31 35.52 -6.99 9.47
CA ARG A 31 35.95 -8.37 9.20
C ARG A 31 34.80 -9.23 8.66
N THR A 32 33.60 -9.02 9.19
CA THR A 32 32.38 -9.71 8.73
C THR A 32 32.02 -9.32 7.29
N ALA A 33 32.08 -8.03 6.95
CA ALA A 33 31.81 -7.54 5.60
C ALA A 33 32.73 -8.22 4.57
N PHE A 34 34.02 -8.35 4.90
CA PHE A 34 34.99 -9.05 4.06
C PHE A 34 34.72 -10.53 3.90
N ALA A 35 34.58 -11.24 5.02
CA ALA A 35 34.42 -12.68 5.00
C ALA A 35 33.16 -13.11 4.24
N ARG A 36 32.13 -12.25 4.19
CA ARG A 36 30.82 -12.55 3.60
C ARG A 36 30.52 -11.78 2.31
N GLU A 37 31.46 -11.05 1.74
CA GLU A 37 31.24 -10.21 0.55
C GLU A 37 30.56 -10.98 -0.59
N ASN A 38 31.14 -12.12 -0.99
CA ASN A 38 30.66 -12.92 -2.12
C ASN A 38 29.24 -13.47 -1.89
N VAL A 39 28.96 -13.90 -0.65
CA VAL A 39 27.64 -14.41 -0.26
C VAL A 39 26.62 -13.28 -0.33
N GLN A 40 26.97 -12.10 0.17
CA GLN A 40 26.10 -10.94 0.20
C GLN A 40 25.83 -10.40 -1.21
N ARG A 41 26.86 -10.31 -2.07
CA ARG A 41 26.70 -9.97 -3.49
C ARG A 41 25.78 -10.94 -4.22
N ALA A 42 25.95 -12.24 -4.01
CA ALA A 42 25.09 -13.26 -4.62
C ALA A 42 23.62 -13.14 -4.16
N ARG A 43 23.40 -12.81 -2.88
CA ARG A 43 22.05 -12.52 -2.36
C ARG A 43 21.42 -11.31 -3.03
N LEU A 44 22.14 -10.18 -3.09
CA LEU A 44 21.65 -8.95 -3.71
C LEU A 44 21.32 -9.14 -5.20
N LEU A 45 22.17 -9.84 -5.94
CA LEU A 45 21.91 -10.15 -7.35
C LEU A 45 20.66 -11.01 -7.55
N ARG A 46 20.38 -11.96 -6.64
CA ARG A 46 19.13 -12.74 -6.67
C ARG A 46 17.91 -11.89 -6.34
N ASP A 47 18.01 -11.01 -5.34
CA ASP A 47 16.95 -10.08 -4.96
C ASP A 47 16.63 -9.07 -6.06
N HIS A 48 17.63 -8.67 -6.86
CA HIS A 48 17.43 -7.84 -8.04
C HIS A 48 16.80 -8.60 -9.21
N ALA A 49 17.20 -9.86 -9.43
CA ALA A 49 16.65 -10.71 -10.49
C ALA A 49 15.16 -11.05 -10.26
N SER A 50 14.74 -11.25 -9.01
CA SER A 50 13.34 -11.52 -8.66
C SER A 50 12.42 -10.31 -8.85
N ARG A 51 12.95 -9.08 -8.70
CA ARG A 51 12.19 -7.83 -8.92
C ARG A 51 12.07 -7.43 -10.39
N ALA A 52 12.99 -7.87 -11.26
CA ALA A 52 13.09 -7.42 -12.65
C ALA A 52 12.44 -8.35 -13.70
N GLY A 53 11.61 -9.33 -13.30
CA GLY A 53 10.84 -10.13 -14.27
C GLY A 53 11.68 -11.07 -15.17
N GLY A 54 12.76 -11.65 -14.63
CA GLY A 54 13.37 -12.88 -15.16
C GLY A 54 14.18 -12.80 -16.46
N ARG A 55 14.13 -11.73 -17.25
CA ARG A 55 14.88 -11.64 -18.53
C ARG A 55 15.48 -10.26 -18.78
N GLY A 56 16.59 -9.94 -18.12
CA GLY A 56 17.30 -8.68 -18.43
C GLY A 56 18.37 -8.21 -17.47
N LEU A 57 19.22 -9.08 -16.90
CA LEU A 57 20.36 -8.62 -16.09
C LEU A 57 21.63 -9.38 -16.49
N ARG A 58 22.31 -8.91 -17.54
CA ARG A 58 23.75 -9.12 -17.66
C ARG A 58 24.43 -8.19 -16.65
N ARG A 59 25.13 -8.77 -15.66
CA ARG A 59 26.04 -8.14 -14.68
C ARG A 59 25.88 -6.61 -14.53
N ALA A 60 24.91 -6.17 -13.74
CA ALA A 60 25.06 -4.88 -13.09
C ALA A 60 26.12 -5.06 -11.99
N GLU A 61 27.24 -4.34 -12.07
CA GLU A 61 28.27 -4.38 -11.03
C GLU A 61 27.72 -3.67 -9.78
N LEU A 62 27.45 -4.44 -8.72
CA LEU A 62 26.99 -3.89 -7.44
C LEU A 62 28.08 -2.99 -6.85
N SER A 63 27.69 -1.78 -6.43
CA SER A 63 28.59 -0.85 -5.77
C SER A 63 29.07 -1.41 -4.42
N PRO A 64 30.33 -1.19 -4.02
CA PRO A 64 30.81 -1.51 -2.67
C PRO A 64 29.92 -0.96 -1.55
N ILE A 65 29.37 0.25 -1.74
CA ILE A 65 28.49 0.91 -0.77
C ILE A 65 27.18 0.13 -0.61
N GLU A 66 26.59 -0.30 -1.72
CA GLU A 66 25.35 -1.08 -1.74
C GLU A 66 25.54 -2.43 -1.02
N VAL A 67 26.67 -3.09 -1.30
CA VAL A 67 27.03 -4.35 -0.63
C VAL A 67 27.22 -4.13 0.87
N LEU A 68 27.95 -3.08 1.28
CA LEU A 68 28.20 -2.79 2.68
C LEU A 68 26.89 -2.45 3.43
N ALA A 69 26.07 -1.54 2.90
CA ALA A 69 24.83 -1.11 3.54
C ALA A 69 23.84 -2.28 3.70
N SER A 70 23.88 -3.25 2.79
CA SER A 70 23.01 -4.43 2.85
C SER A 70 23.27 -5.37 4.05
N PHE A 71 24.40 -5.23 4.73
CA PHE A 71 24.67 -5.96 5.97
C PHE A 71 23.86 -5.42 7.16
N GLY A 72 23.39 -4.17 7.10
CA GLY A 72 22.60 -3.55 8.18
C GLY A 72 23.39 -3.35 9.47
N PHE A 73 24.70 -3.07 9.38
CA PHE A 73 25.51 -2.76 10.55
C PHE A 73 25.04 -1.46 11.21
N THR A 74 25.15 -1.39 12.54
CA THR A 74 24.92 -0.16 13.30
C THR A 74 26.14 0.78 13.23
N ASP A 75 25.90 2.08 13.31
CA ASP A 75 26.97 3.09 13.41
C ASP A 75 27.61 2.98 14.80
N ALA A 76 28.91 2.67 14.86
CA ALA A 76 29.60 2.46 16.13
C ALA A 76 29.75 3.74 16.98
N ARG A 77 29.42 4.91 16.43
CA ARG A 77 29.34 6.17 17.18
C ARG A 77 27.95 6.44 17.75
N GLN A 78 26.92 5.83 17.16
CA GLN A 78 25.51 6.04 17.47
C GLN A 78 24.74 4.72 17.27
N GLU A 79 24.66 3.90 18.31
CA GLU A 79 24.10 2.54 18.23
C GLU A 79 22.64 2.49 17.75
N SER A 80 21.90 3.61 17.86
CA SER A 80 20.52 3.74 17.37
C SER A 80 20.40 3.93 15.86
N GLU A 81 21.50 4.15 15.15
CA GLU A 81 21.49 4.41 13.70
C GLU A 81 22.16 3.28 12.91
N VAL A 82 21.65 3.02 11.71
CA VAL A 82 22.21 2.03 10.78
C VAL A 82 23.18 2.71 9.81
N VAL A 83 24.20 1.99 9.36
CA VAL A 83 25.08 2.39 8.27
C VAL A 83 24.37 2.11 6.94
N ASP A 84 23.52 3.05 6.52
CA ASP A 84 22.85 3.01 5.21
C ASP A 84 23.74 3.55 4.08
N GLU A 85 23.24 3.45 2.84
CA GLU A 85 24.01 3.89 1.66
C GLU A 85 24.33 5.39 1.69
N ASP A 86 23.43 6.23 2.20
CA ASP A 86 23.64 7.68 2.27
C ASP A 86 24.76 8.01 3.26
N LYS A 87 24.72 7.41 4.45
CA LYS A 87 25.74 7.61 5.47
C LYS A 87 27.10 7.08 5.02
N ALA A 88 27.15 5.89 4.43
CA ALA A 88 28.38 5.33 3.88
C ALA A 88 28.95 6.20 2.74
N THR A 89 28.09 6.71 1.85
CA THR A 89 28.51 7.60 0.76
C THR A 89 29.02 8.93 1.29
N GLN A 90 28.36 9.51 2.28
CA GLN A 90 28.77 10.77 2.89
C GLN A 90 30.13 10.64 3.60
N ALA A 91 30.36 9.53 4.29
CA ALA A 91 31.63 9.19 4.94
C ALA A 91 32.78 9.11 3.93
N VAL A 92 32.55 8.41 2.82
CA VAL A 92 33.50 8.32 1.69
C VAL A 92 33.76 9.70 1.10
N ALA A 93 32.70 10.46 0.82
CA ALA A 93 32.78 11.81 0.24
C ALA A 93 33.67 12.76 1.05
N GLN A 94 33.47 12.76 2.37
CA GLN A 94 34.28 13.54 3.30
C GLN A 94 35.76 13.13 3.27
N ALA A 95 36.05 11.83 3.25
CA ALA A 95 37.43 11.33 3.25
C ALA A 95 38.19 11.60 1.95
N VAL A 96 37.50 11.57 0.80
CA VAL A 96 38.13 11.75 -0.52
C VAL A 96 38.10 13.21 -1.00
N GLY A 97 37.45 14.11 -0.25
CA GLY A 97 37.38 15.53 -0.57
C GLY A 97 36.42 15.88 -1.72
N VAL A 98 35.42 15.02 -1.98
CA VAL A 98 34.38 15.26 -3.01
C VAL A 98 33.07 15.63 -2.30
N PRO A 99 32.33 16.66 -2.75
CA PRO A 99 31.07 17.03 -2.10
C PRO A 99 30.04 15.91 -2.17
N TYR A 100 29.32 15.68 -1.07
CA TYR A 100 28.13 14.83 -1.05
C TYR A 100 26.89 15.62 -1.43
N ARG A 101 26.02 15.05 -2.27
CA ARG A 101 24.72 15.61 -2.63
C ARG A 101 23.65 14.54 -2.46
N LYS A 102 22.66 14.79 -1.60
CA LYS A 102 21.41 14.03 -1.57
C LYS A 102 20.58 14.42 -2.79
N ILE A 103 20.15 13.43 -3.59
CA ILE A 103 19.35 13.71 -4.78
C ILE A 103 17.90 13.86 -4.35
N ASP A 104 17.33 15.04 -4.61
CA ASP A 104 15.90 15.29 -4.52
C ASP A 104 15.32 15.17 -5.93
N PRO A 105 14.61 14.07 -6.25
CA PRO A 105 14.12 13.86 -7.61
C PRO A 105 13.23 15.00 -8.10
N LEU A 106 12.50 15.68 -7.21
CA LEU A 106 11.59 16.76 -7.59
C LEU A 106 12.33 17.97 -8.15
N LYS A 107 13.58 18.21 -7.73
CA LYS A 107 14.43 19.34 -8.15
C LYS A 107 15.24 19.06 -9.41
N LEU A 108 15.20 17.84 -9.93
CA LEU A 108 15.97 17.45 -11.12
C LEU A 108 15.38 18.08 -12.40
N ASP A 109 16.27 18.59 -13.24
CA ASP A 109 15.96 18.98 -14.61
C ASP A 109 16.03 17.74 -15.52
N ALA A 110 14.86 17.19 -15.83
CA ALA A 110 14.77 16.01 -16.69
C ALA A 110 15.35 16.25 -18.09
N GLN A 111 15.22 17.45 -18.66
CA GLN A 111 15.73 17.73 -20.01
C GLN A 111 17.26 17.81 -20.03
N LEU A 112 17.86 18.39 -19.00
CA LEU A 112 19.32 18.39 -18.85
C LEU A 112 19.85 16.95 -18.82
N ILE A 113 19.21 16.09 -18.02
CA ILE A 113 19.62 14.70 -17.83
C ILE A 113 19.49 13.90 -19.13
N THR A 114 18.29 13.89 -19.74
CA THR A 114 18.00 13.05 -20.91
C THR A 114 18.75 13.47 -22.17
N ARG A 115 19.08 14.76 -22.32
CA ARG A 115 19.92 15.24 -23.43
C ARG A 115 21.41 14.94 -23.24
N THR A 116 21.84 14.79 -21.99
CA THR A 116 23.26 14.60 -21.68
C THR A 116 23.64 13.13 -21.72
N LEU A 117 22.86 12.24 -21.09
CA LEU A 117 23.16 10.81 -21.02
C LEU A 117 21.96 9.97 -21.48
N SER A 118 22.24 8.81 -22.05
CA SER A 118 21.22 7.77 -22.25
C SER A 118 21.00 6.97 -20.97
N ARG A 119 19.79 6.44 -20.76
CA ARG A 119 19.47 5.60 -19.59
C ARG A 119 20.44 4.41 -19.43
N PRO A 120 20.79 3.63 -20.49
CA PRO A 120 21.75 2.53 -20.35
C PRO A 120 23.12 3.01 -19.89
N PHE A 121 23.57 4.18 -20.36
CA PHE A 121 24.84 4.75 -19.94
C PHE A 121 24.79 5.21 -18.48
N ALA A 122 23.78 6.01 -18.11
CA ALA A 122 23.58 6.50 -16.75
C ALA A 122 23.49 5.35 -15.74
N ARG A 123 22.73 4.29 -16.07
CA ARG A 123 22.56 3.10 -15.23
C ARG A 123 23.83 2.27 -15.15
N ARG A 124 24.52 2.03 -16.28
CA ARG A 124 25.75 1.22 -16.32
C ARG A 124 26.87 1.85 -15.50
N HIS A 125 27.02 3.15 -15.61
CA HIS A 125 28.12 3.89 -14.97
C HIS A 125 27.73 4.51 -13.63
N GLY A 126 26.47 4.37 -13.18
CA GLY A 126 26.00 4.91 -11.91
C GLY A 126 26.21 6.41 -11.81
N VAL A 127 25.83 7.15 -12.86
CA VAL A 127 25.99 8.61 -12.93
C VAL A 127 24.72 9.33 -13.36
N LEU A 128 24.55 10.55 -12.86
CA LEU A 128 23.41 11.41 -13.18
C LEU A 128 23.82 12.89 -13.22
N PRO A 129 23.58 13.62 -14.32
CA PRO A 129 23.72 15.07 -14.36
C PRO A 129 22.71 15.72 -13.40
N LEU A 130 23.15 16.70 -12.59
CA LEU A 130 22.27 17.37 -11.63
C LEU A 130 21.90 18.78 -12.08
N GLU A 131 22.91 19.59 -12.37
CA GLU A 131 22.75 21.01 -12.68
C GLU A 131 23.94 21.52 -13.50
N ARG A 132 23.75 22.65 -14.20
CA ARG A 132 24.85 23.42 -14.79
C ARG A 132 25.14 24.62 -13.90
N ARG A 133 26.40 24.78 -13.49
CA ARG A 133 26.85 25.85 -12.60
C ARG A 133 28.12 26.49 -13.18
N ASN A 134 28.07 27.79 -13.46
CA ASN A 134 29.22 28.55 -13.99
C ASN A 134 29.88 27.92 -15.25
N GLY A 135 29.09 27.29 -16.11
CA GLY A 135 29.60 26.60 -17.31
C GLY A 135 30.09 25.16 -17.07
N ALA A 136 30.25 24.72 -15.81
CA ALA A 136 30.52 23.34 -15.46
C ALA A 136 29.23 22.53 -15.28
N LEU A 137 29.30 21.23 -15.55
CA LEU A 137 28.23 20.26 -15.33
C LEU A 137 28.49 19.52 -14.02
N VAL A 138 27.58 19.68 -13.06
CA VAL A 138 27.61 18.94 -11.79
C VAL A 138 27.05 17.55 -12.03
N VAL A 139 27.82 16.51 -11.76
CA VAL A 139 27.45 15.10 -12.02
C VAL A 139 27.50 14.30 -10.73
N ALA A 140 26.37 13.74 -10.33
CA ALA A 140 26.32 12.73 -9.27
C ALA A 140 26.95 11.44 -9.77
N ALA A 141 27.85 10.85 -8.99
CA ALA A 141 28.52 9.60 -9.28
C ALA A 141 28.50 8.66 -8.07
N ALA A 142 28.38 7.36 -8.32
CA ALA A 142 28.50 6.32 -7.31
C ALA A 142 29.97 5.97 -6.98
N ASN A 143 30.89 6.17 -7.94
CA ASN A 143 32.34 5.98 -7.79
C ASN A 143 33.07 7.30 -8.11
N PRO A 144 33.77 7.91 -7.14
CA PRO A 144 34.45 9.19 -7.35
C PRO A 144 35.82 9.03 -8.05
N PHE A 145 36.31 7.80 -8.24
CA PHE A 145 37.63 7.52 -8.79
C PHE A 145 37.61 7.15 -10.27
N ASP A 146 36.43 7.15 -10.91
CA ASP A 146 36.27 6.85 -12.33
C ASP A 146 36.67 8.04 -13.22
N ARG A 147 37.98 8.27 -13.32
CA ARG A 147 38.54 9.38 -14.11
C ARG A 147 38.24 9.26 -15.60
N GLU A 148 38.27 8.05 -16.13
CA GLU A 148 37.99 7.77 -17.53
C GLU A 148 36.54 8.15 -17.86
N LEU A 149 35.59 7.81 -16.99
CA LEU A 149 34.20 8.26 -17.12
C LEU A 149 34.09 9.78 -17.13
N PHE A 150 34.75 10.49 -16.21
CA PHE A 150 34.68 11.96 -16.19
C PHE A 150 35.34 12.61 -17.40
N GLU A 151 36.43 12.06 -17.93
CA GLU A 151 37.06 12.52 -19.17
C GLU A 151 36.15 12.28 -20.39
N ASN A 152 35.52 11.10 -20.46
CA ASN A 152 34.54 10.80 -21.50
C ASN A 152 33.33 11.75 -21.44
N LEU A 153 32.85 12.07 -20.23
CA LEU A 153 31.78 13.04 -20.02
C LEU A 153 32.19 14.46 -20.42
N ARG A 154 33.43 14.89 -20.13
CA ARG A 154 33.97 16.16 -20.64
C ARG A 154 33.95 16.20 -22.16
N GLY A 155 34.45 15.14 -22.81
CA GLY A 155 34.46 15.02 -24.28
C GLY A 155 33.07 15.05 -24.91
N LEU A 156 32.10 14.37 -24.28
CA LEU A 156 30.72 14.28 -24.78
C LEU A 156 29.93 15.58 -24.58
N THR A 157 30.14 16.26 -23.46
CA THR A 157 29.33 17.43 -23.08
C THR A 157 29.96 18.77 -23.45
N GLY A 158 31.26 18.78 -23.75
CA GLY A 158 32.05 20.00 -23.99
C GLY A 158 32.15 20.92 -22.76
N ALA A 159 31.77 20.44 -21.58
CA ALA A 159 31.76 21.19 -20.33
C ALA A 159 32.75 20.61 -19.32
N GLU A 160 33.26 21.45 -18.42
CA GLU A 160 33.98 20.96 -17.25
C GLU A 160 33.05 20.12 -16.37
N ILE A 161 33.55 19.00 -15.85
CA ILE A 161 32.77 18.10 -15.00
C ILE A 161 33.15 18.33 -13.54
N GLU A 162 32.14 18.68 -12.73
CA GLU A 162 32.23 18.77 -11.28
C GLU A 162 31.58 17.52 -10.65
N PRO A 163 32.36 16.50 -10.27
CA PRO A 163 31.80 15.31 -9.65
C PRO A 163 31.31 15.61 -8.24
N VAL A 164 30.14 15.08 -7.91
CA VAL A 164 29.61 14.99 -6.54
C VAL A 164 29.24 13.54 -6.26
N LEU A 165 29.37 13.14 -5.01
CA LEU A 165 28.98 11.80 -4.57
C LEU A 165 27.52 11.79 -4.13
N SER A 166 26.78 10.79 -4.60
CA SER A 166 25.41 10.49 -4.18
C SER A 166 25.27 9.00 -3.99
N SER A 167 24.35 8.57 -3.12
CA SER A 167 24.19 7.14 -2.87
C SER A 167 23.75 6.40 -4.16
N PRO A 168 24.25 5.17 -4.39
CA PRO A 168 23.84 4.37 -5.54
C PRO A 168 22.31 4.23 -5.65
N ALA A 169 21.62 4.02 -4.52
CA ALA A 169 20.17 3.99 -4.45
C ALA A 169 19.50 5.28 -4.93
N ASP A 170 20.01 6.45 -4.56
CA ASP A 170 19.45 7.74 -5.01
C ASP A 170 19.68 7.94 -6.50
N ILE A 171 20.88 7.64 -7.02
CA ILE A 171 21.18 7.74 -8.45
C ILE A 171 20.26 6.82 -9.26
N HIS A 172 20.14 5.55 -8.87
CA HIS A 172 19.27 4.60 -9.57
C HIS A 172 17.80 4.99 -9.51
N ARG A 173 17.31 5.48 -8.37
CA ARG A 173 15.93 5.97 -8.22
C ARG A 173 15.67 7.17 -9.13
N ALA A 174 16.59 8.12 -9.15
CA ALA A 174 16.50 9.30 -9.98
C ALA A 174 16.57 8.98 -11.49
N ILE A 175 17.42 8.03 -11.90
CA ILE A 175 17.45 7.52 -13.28
C ILE A 175 16.10 6.92 -13.64
N ALA A 176 15.53 6.05 -12.80
CA ALA A 176 14.23 5.44 -13.07
C ALA A 176 13.11 6.48 -13.20
N GLU A 177 13.12 7.52 -12.37
CA GLU A 177 12.11 8.57 -12.38
C GLU A 177 12.23 9.53 -13.58
N VAL A 178 13.45 9.94 -13.92
CA VAL A 178 13.70 10.94 -14.97
C VAL A 178 13.50 10.36 -16.36
N TYR A 179 14.05 9.17 -16.63
CA TYR A 179 13.93 8.51 -17.93
C TYR A 179 12.61 7.75 -18.11
N GLY A 180 11.85 7.54 -17.03
CA GLY A 180 10.50 6.98 -17.07
C GLY A 180 9.46 8.08 -17.31
N PHE A 181 8.65 8.38 -16.30
CA PHE A 181 7.46 9.23 -16.41
C PHE A 181 7.72 10.64 -16.94
N ARG A 182 8.76 11.33 -16.46
CA ARG A 182 8.97 12.76 -16.78
C ARG A 182 9.33 12.97 -18.25
N GLN A 183 10.11 12.06 -18.82
CA GLN A 183 10.41 12.04 -20.24
C GLN A 183 9.11 11.86 -21.06
N GLN A 184 8.29 10.87 -20.72
CA GLN A 184 7.02 10.61 -21.40
C GLN A 184 6.06 11.80 -21.34
N ILE A 185 5.98 12.49 -20.20
CA ILE A 185 5.19 13.73 -20.07
C ILE A 185 5.76 14.88 -20.91
N SER A 186 7.08 15.04 -20.97
CA SER A 186 7.72 16.07 -21.79
C SER A 186 7.48 15.81 -23.28
N GLU A 187 7.62 14.56 -23.73
CA GLU A 187 7.39 14.15 -25.11
C GLU A 187 5.91 14.29 -25.49
N ALA A 188 4.99 13.86 -24.62
CA ALA A 188 3.55 14.06 -24.80
C ALA A 188 3.21 15.56 -24.94
N ARG A 189 3.82 16.42 -24.12
CA ARG A 189 3.61 17.87 -24.22
C ARG A 189 4.10 18.42 -25.56
N THR A 190 5.32 18.06 -25.98
CA THR A 190 5.88 18.55 -27.24
C THR A 190 5.07 18.08 -28.44
N GLN A 191 4.58 16.83 -28.43
CA GLN A 191 3.68 16.33 -29.48
C GLN A 191 2.37 17.12 -29.52
N LEU A 192 1.75 17.37 -28.36
CA LEU A 192 0.52 18.17 -28.27
C LEU A 192 0.71 19.64 -28.66
N GLU A 193 1.88 20.22 -28.40
CA GLU A 193 2.24 21.59 -28.81
C GLU A 193 2.51 21.70 -30.32
N GLN A 194 2.96 20.61 -30.97
CA GLN A 194 3.27 20.56 -32.41
C GLN A 194 2.07 20.15 -33.27
N SER A 195 1.00 19.60 -32.67
CA SER A 195 -0.25 19.25 -33.34
C SER A 195 -1.29 20.36 -33.17
N ASP A 196 -1.62 21.10 -34.24
CA ASP A 196 -2.76 22.04 -34.29
C ASP A 196 -4.14 21.32 -34.30
N ALA A 197 -4.15 19.99 -34.33
CA ALA A 197 -5.34 19.16 -34.32
C ALA A 197 -5.51 18.46 -32.97
N ALA A 198 -6.77 18.33 -32.53
CA ALA A 198 -7.14 17.49 -31.40
C ALA A 198 -6.58 16.05 -31.60
N PRO A 199 -6.16 15.37 -30.53
CA PRO A 199 -5.47 14.07 -30.63
C PRO A 199 -6.30 13.08 -31.44
N ASP A 200 -5.66 12.45 -32.42
CA ASP A 200 -6.30 11.49 -33.32
C ASP A 200 -6.66 10.21 -32.54
N VAL A 201 -7.96 10.02 -32.31
CA VAL A 201 -8.54 9.08 -31.34
C VAL A 201 -8.58 7.63 -31.87
N ALA A 202 -8.23 7.42 -33.14
CA ALA A 202 -8.56 6.20 -33.87
C ALA A 202 -7.70 4.96 -33.58
N ASN A 203 -6.54 5.08 -32.91
CA ASN A 203 -5.58 3.96 -32.75
C ASN A 203 -5.47 3.36 -31.33
N LEU A 204 -6.35 3.74 -30.38
CA LEU A 204 -6.14 3.47 -28.96
C LEU A 204 -6.83 2.20 -28.39
N GLU A 205 -7.55 1.43 -29.23
CA GLU A 205 -8.31 0.23 -28.83
C GLU A 205 -7.48 -1.07 -28.77
N GLN A 206 -6.31 -1.04 -28.14
CA GLN A 206 -5.55 -2.27 -27.89
C GLN A 206 -5.88 -2.87 -26.52
N PHE A 207 -6.01 -4.19 -26.45
CA PHE A 207 -6.05 -4.95 -25.20
C PHE A 207 -4.82 -4.56 -24.33
N VAL A 208 -5.07 -4.20 -23.07
CA VAL A 208 -4.03 -3.66 -22.16
C VAL A 208 -3.22 -4.78 -21.52
N ASN A 209 -2.23 -5.28 -22.25
CA ASN A 209 -1.13 -6.04 -21.66
C ASN A 209 -0.05 -5.06 -21.21
N LEU A 210 0.09 -4.88 -19.90
CA LEU A 210 1.10 -3.98 -19.34
C LEU A 210 2.50 -4.46 -19.73
N SER A 211 3.15 -3.68 -20.58
CA SER A 211 4.53 -3.95 -21.00
C SER A 211 5.50 -3.61 -19.86
N GLY A 212 6.63 -4.31 -19.77
CA GLY A 212 7.68 -3.97 -18.78
C GLY A 212 8.21 -2.55 -18.98
N ILE A 213 8.73 -1.92 -17.92
CA ILE A 213 9.19 -0.51 -17.95
C ILE A 213 10.17 -0.24 -19.11
N GLU A 214 11.03 -1.19 -19.46
CA GLU A 214 11.98 -1.06 -20.58
C GLU A 214 11.30 -1.01 -21.96
N ALA A 215 10.12 -1.64 -22.12
CA ALA A 215 9.34 -1.61 -23.37
C ALA A 215 8.48 -0.33 -23.48
N LEU A 216 8.05 0.25 -22.36
CA LEU A 216 7.32 1.54 -22.33
C LEU A 216 8.17 2.69 -22.87
N GLU A 217 9.47 2.66 -22.62
CA GLU A 217 10.42 3.70 -23.03
C GLU A 217 10.76 3.67 -24.53
N ALA A 218 10.48 2.56 -25.21
CA ALA A 218 10.64 2.43 -26.66
C ALA A 218 9.34 2.73 -27.44
N SER A 219 8.25 3.07 -26.74
CA SER A 219 6.95 3.35 -27.34
C SER A 219 6.94 4.70 -28.07
N SER A 220 6.37 4.73 -29.27
CA SER A 220 6.13 5.97 -30.04
C SER A 220 4.92 6.78 -29.53
N GLU A 221 4.26 6.33 -28.46
CA GLU A 221 3.03 6.92 -27.91
C GLU A 221 3.20 7.36 -26.44
N PRO A 222 3.68 8.59 -26.19
CA PRO A 222 4.11 9.02 -24.85
C PRO A 222 2.99 9.08 -23.80
N VAL A 223 1.76 9.36 -24.23
CA VAL A 223 0.58 9.36 -23.33
C VAL A 223 0.27 7.95 -22.83
N ILE A 224 0.40 6.93 -23.69
CA ILE A 224 0.22 5.53 -23.29
C ILE A 224 1.28 5.15 -22.28
N ALA A 225 2.56 5.39 -22.60
CA ALA A 225 3.68 5.07 -21.72
C ALA A 225 3.58 5.78 -20.37
N ALA A 226 3.13 7.04 -20.34
CA ALA A 226 2.89 7.78 -19.10
C ALA A 226 1.81 7.11 -18.23
N VAL A 227 0.69 6.68 -18.82
CA VAL A 227 -0.38 5.97 -18.09
C VAL A 227 0.10 4.61 -17.58
N GLU A 228 0.79 3.84 -18.41
CA GLU A 228 1.33 2.54 -18.02
C GLU A 228 2.37 2.68 -16.89
N TYR A 229 3.22 3.71 -16.93
CA TYR A 229 4.12 4.02 -15.82
C TYR A 229 3.35 4.29 -14.53
N LEU A 230 2.27 5.08 -14.57
CA LEU A 230 1.46 5.36 -13.38
C LEU A 230 0.86 4.08 -12.79
N LEU A 231 0.40 3.16 -13.64
CA LEU A 231 -0.14 1.85 -13.22
C LEU A 231 0.95 0.98 -12.59
N HIS A 232 2.10 0.81 -13.25
CA HIS A 232 3.23 0.05 -12.70
C HIS A 232 3.71 0.63 -11.38
N TYR A 233 3.88 1.95 -11.32
CA TYR A 233 4.29 2.62 -10.09
C TYR A 233 3.27 2.39 -8.98
N ALA A 234 1.96 2.54 -9.25
CA ALA A 234 0.93 2.25 -8.26
C ALA A 234 1.01 0.81 -7.73
N PHE A 235 1.28 -0.17 -8.60
CA PHE A 235 1.39 -1.58 -8.22
C PHE A 235 2.65 -1.90 -7.42
N GLU A 236 3.82 -1.40 -7.84
CA GLU A 236 5.06 -1.52 -7.07
C GLU A 236 4.92 -0.87 -5.70
N GLN A 237 4.20 0.25 -5.65
CA GLN A 237 3.99 1.02 -4.45
C GLN A 237 2.82 0.52 -3.58
N ARG A 238 2.08 -0.53 -3.99
CA ARG A 238 0.87 -1.06 -3.33
C ARG A 238 -0.16 0.03 -3.03
N ALA A 239 -0.35 0.94 -3.97
CA ALA A 239 -1.36 1.99 -3.86
C ALA A 239 -2.77 1.40 -4.06
N SER A 240 -3.72 1.79 -3.21
CA SER A 240 -5.14 1.42 -3.37
C SER A 240 -5.86 2.28 -4.40
N ASP A 241 -5.43 3.53 -4.57
CA ASP A 241 -6.08 4.47 -5.48
C ASP A 241 -5.03 5.38 -6.14
N ILE A 242 -5.21 5.67 -7.43
CA ILE A 242 -4.53 6.73 -8.18
C ILE A 242 -5.53 7.87 -8.37
N HIS A 243 -5.13 9.09 -8.04
CA HIS A 243 -5.93 10.29 -8.16
C HIS A 243 -5.26 11.24 -9.15
N LEU A 244 -5.89 11.47 -10.30
CA LEU A 244 -5.51 12.49 -11.27
C LEU A 244 -6.44 13.70 -11.10
N GLU A 245 -5.91 14.79 -10.56
CA GLU A 245 -6.72 15.94 -10.15
C GLU A 245 -6.31 17.21 -10.90
N PRO A 246 -7.20 17.76 -11.74
CA PRO A 246 -6.92 19.02 -12.41
C PRO A 246 -6.98 20.20 -11.42
N ARG A 247 -6.01 21.12 -11.53
CA ARG A 247 -6.06 22.47 -10.94
C ARG A 247 -6.01 23.51 -12.07
N ARG A 248 -5.94 24.79 -11.69
CA ARG A 248 -5.96 25.91 -12.62
C ARG A 248 -4.76 25.88 -13.56
N GLU A 249 -3.55 25.84 -13.01
CA GLU A 249 -2.29 25.96 -13.78
C GLU A 249 -1.62 24.61 -14.08
N GLU A 250 -1.85 23.61 -13.23
CA GLU A 250 -1.24 22.28 -13.33
C GLU A 250 -2.22 21.20 -12.88
N SER A 251 -1.87 19.94 -13.09
CA SER A 251 -2.59 18.81 -12.53
C SER A 251 -1.71 18.06 -11.53
N ILE A 252 -2.32 17.60 -10.45
CA ILE A 252 -1.64 16.86 -9.39
C ILE A 252 -2.04 15.40 -9.49
N ILE A 253 -1.06 14.52 -9.50
CA ILE A 253 -1.25 13.08 -9.36
C ILE A 253 -0.92 12.70 -7.92
N ARG A 254 -1.90 12.14 -7.22
CA ARG A 254 -1.73 11.59 -5.87
C ARG A 254 -2.01 10.11 -5.87
N MET A 255 -1.41 9.37 -4.96
CA MET A 255 -1.73 7.96 -4.74
C MET A 255 -2.08 7.73 -3.29
N ARG A 256 -3.07 6.87 -3.04
CA ARG A 256 -3.38 6.41 -1.69
C ARG A 256 -2.54 5.17 -1.40
N ILE A 257 -1.59 5.27 -0.48
CA ILE A 257 -0.76 4.15 -0.03
C ILE A 257 -1.01 3.96 1.46
N ASP A 258 -1.31 2.72 1.87
CA ASP A 258 -1.62 2.36 3.26
C ASP A 258 -2.69 3.28 3.91
N GLY A 259 -3.67 3.73 3.10
CA GLY A 259 -4.77 4.59 3.51
C GLY A 259 -4.49 6.09 3.45
N VAL A 260 -3.24 6.53 3.26
CA VAL A 260 -2.84 7.95 3.24
C VAL A 260 -2.61 8.45 1.82
N LEU A 261 -3.02 9.68 1.52
CA LEU A 261 -2.81 10.30 0.21
C LEU A 261 -1.42 10.94 0.13
N HIS A 262 -0.62 10.51 -0.85
CA HIS A 262 0.70 11.03 -1.14
C HIS A 262 0.71 11.77 -2.49
N PRO A 263 1.19 13.02 -2.58
CA PRO A 263 1.47 13.63 -3.87
C PRO A 263 2.66 12.92 -4.53
N VAL A 264 2.47 12.46 -5.76
CA VAL A 264 3.48 11.68 -6.51
C VAL A 264 4.06 12.51 -7.64
N HIS A 265 3.21 13.12 -8.46
CA HIS A 265 3.65 13.94 -9.60
C HIS A 265 2.82 15.20 -9.76
N ARG A 266 3.42 16.20 -10.39
CA ARG A 266 2.74 17.36 -10.98
C ARG A 266 2.97 17.32 -12.48
N ILE A 267 1.92 17.54 -13.26
CA ILE A 267 1.98 17.52 -14.72
C ILE A 267 1.43 18.83 -15.30
N PRO A 268 1.95 19.30 -16.44
CA PRO A 268 1.41 20.46 -17.13
C PRO A 268 -0.06 20.28 -17.50
N LYS A 269 -0.82 21.38 -17.44
CA LYS A 269 -2.26 21.35 -17.72
C LYS A 269 -2.61 20.77 -19.08
N ALA A 270 -1.79 21.07 -20.09
CA ALA A 270 -1.98 20.63 -21.47
C ALA A 270 -2.04 19.10 -21.61
N VAL A 271 -1.28 18.35 -20.79
CA VAL A 271 -1.19 16.88 -20.88
C VAL A 271 -2.33 16.19 -20.13
N HIS A 272 -2.99 16.88 -19.19
CA HIS A 272 -4.05 16.32 -18.35
C HIS A 272 -5.17 15.67 -19.16
N GLY A 273 -5.67 16.37 -20.19
CA GLY A 273 -6.80 15.90 -20.99
C GLY A 273 -6.47 14.60 -21.72
N ALA A 274 -5.25 14.48 -22.27
CA ALA A 274 -4.80 13.29 -22.96
C ALA A 274 -4.72 12.07 -22.03
N ILE A 275 -4.17 12.24 -20.82
CA ILE A 275 -4.09 11.17 -19.82
C ILE A 275 -5.49 10.76 -19.33
N ALA A 276 -6.36 11.74 -19.05
CA ALA A 276 -7.73 11.47 -18.63
C ALA A 276 -8.51 10.69 -19.71
N ASN A 277 -8.37 11.08 -20.97
CA ASN A 277 -8.97 10.40 -22.11
C ASN A 277 -8.41 8.99 -22.30
N ARG A 278 -7.11 8.78 -22.09
CA ARG A 278 -6.51 7.44 -22.13
C ARG A 278 -7.14 6.52 -21.09
N PHE A 279 -7.35 6.99 -19.86
CA PHE A 279 -8.09 6.22 -18.85
C PHE A 279 -9.55 5.95 -19.27
N LYS A 280 -10.25 6.92 -19.86
CA LYS A 280 -11.60 6.70 -20.41
C LYS A 280 -11.62 5.60 -21.46
N ILE A 281 -10.69 5.62 -22.42
CA ILE A 281 -10.60 4.60 -23.47
C ILE A 281 -10.32 3.22 -22.87
N MET A 282 -9.32 3.10 -22.00
CA MET A 282 -8.97 1.83 -21.35
C MET A 282 -10.15 1.23 -20.57
N SER A 283 -11.02 2.08 -20.04
CA SER A 283 -12.22 1.71 -19.27
C SER A 283 -13.51 1.67 -20.09
N ARG A 284 -13.43 1.80 -21.42
CA ARG A 284 -14.56 1.81 -22.37
C ARG A 284 -15.61 2.88 -22.07
N LEU A 285 -15.16 4.05 -21.62
CA LEU A 285 -15.99 5.22 -21.33
C LEU A 285 -16.09 6.16 -22.54
N ASP A 286 -17.18 6.91 -22.62
CA ASP A 286 -17.39 7.91 -23.66
C ASP A 286 -16.54 9.16 -23.39
N ILE A 287 -15.66 9.48 -24.33
CA ILE A 287 -14.70 10.58 -24.23
C ILE A 287 -15.40 11.94 -24.37
N ALA A 288 -16.40 12.04 -25.25
CA ALA A 288 -17.14 13.27 -25.53
C ALA A 288 -18.12 13.61 -24.40
N MET A 289 -18.53 12.61 -23.65
CA MET A 289 -19.48 12.74 -22.57
C MET A 289 -18.91 13.46 -21.33
N ARG A 290 -19.55 14.57 -20.96
CA ARG A 290 -19.19 15.46 -19.84
C ARG A 290 -20.08 15.28 -18.60
N ARG A 291 -20.40 14.04 -18.24
CA ARG A 291 -21.08 13.67 -16.97
C ARG A 291 -20.22 12.65 -16.20
N PRO A 292 -20.51 12.36 -14.92
CA PRO A 292 -19.81 11.30 -14.19
C PRO A 292 -19.93 9.97 -14.92
N GLN A 293 -18.83 9.22 -14.98
CA GLN A 293 -18.79 7.90 -15.64
C GLN A 293 -17.90 6.94 -14.85
N ASP A 294 -18.32 5.69 -14.77
CA ASP A 294 -17.60 4.61 -14.10
C ASP A 294 -17.37 3.45 -15.06
N GLY A 295 -16.15 2.94 -15.08
CA GLY A 295 -15.72 1.87 -15.98
C GLY A 295 -14.71 0.95 -15.31
N ARG A 296 -14.32 -0.11 -16.01
CA ARG A 296 -13.38 -1.12 -15.51
C ARG A 296 -12.28 -1.37 -16.53
N ILE A 297 -11.06 -1.58 -16.03
CA ILE A 297 -9.91 -1.99 -16.82
C ILE A 297 -9.49 -3.37 -16.31
N ARG A 298 -9.42 -4.36 -17.20
CA ARG A 298 -8.77 -5.64 -16.89
C ARG A 298 -7.34 -5.58 -17.41
N THR A 299 -6.39 -5.92 -16.55
CA THR A 299 -4.97 -5.92 -16.88
C THR A 299 -4.27 -7.07 -16.16
N ALA A 300 -3.01 -7.35 -16.49
CA ALA A 300 -2.24 -8.41 -15.85
C ALA A 300 -0.92 -7.86 -15.31
N ARG A 301 -0.51 -8.36 -14.14
CA ARG A 301 0.81 -8.11 -13.55
C ARG A 301 1.50 -9.46 -13.36
N GLY A 302 2.43 -9.78 -14.25
CA GLY A 302 3.00 -11.14 -14.30
C GLY A 302 1.89 -12.14 -14.63
N ASP A 303 1.72 -13.16 -13.80
CA ASP A 303 0.71 -14.20 -13.99
C ASP A 303 -0.65 -13.88 -13.34
N ALA A 304 -0.75 -12.78 -12.57
CA ALA A 304 -1.96 -12.41 -11.86
C ALA A 304 -2.82 -11.42 -12.69
N GLU A 305 -4.08 -11.79 -12.95
CA GLU A 305 -5.08 -10.84 -13.46
C GLU A 305 -5.43 -9.82 -12.37
N MET A 306 -5.55 -8.56 -12.78
CA MET A 306 -5.96 -7.44 -11.92
C MET A 306 -7.12 -6.69 -12.57
N GLU A 307 -8.08 -6.27 -11.75
CA GLU A 307 -9.15 -5.35 -12.17
C GLU A 307 -8.89 -3.96 -11.57
N LEU A 308 -9.07 -2.93 -12.38
CA LEU A 308 -9.06 -1.54 -11.93
C LEU A 308 -10.43 -0.94 -12.14
N ARG A 309 -10.95 -0.23 -11.15
CA ARG A 309 -12.18 0.56 -11.29
C ARG A 309 -11.83 2.01 -11.54
N VAL A 310 -12.33 2.56 -12.64
CA VAL A 310 -12.09 3.93 -13.04
C VAL A 310 -13.36 4.73 -12.84
N SER A 311 -13.27 5.84 -12.10
CA SER A 311 -14.34 6.82 -11.98
C SER A 311 -13.85 8.17 -12.50
N THR A 312 -14.63 8.78 -13.38
CA THR A 312 -14.36 10.10 -13.94
C THR A 312 -15.45 11.08 -13.51
N MET A 313 -15.04 12.27 -13.08
CA MET A 313 -15.94 13.33 -12.60
C MET A 313 -15.54 14.64 -13.25
N PRO A 314 -16.38 15.24 -14.10
CA PRO A 314 -16.12 16.57 -14.65
C PRO A 314 -15.99 17.61 -13.53
N THR A 315 -14.93 18.41 -13.57
CA THR A 315 -14.70 19.53 -12.63
C THR A 315 -14.45 20.83 -13.39
N THR A 316 -14.35 21.96 -12.68
CA THR A 316 -14.10 23.30 -13.27
C THR A 316 -12.90 23.34 -14.21
N PHE A 317 -11.85 22.57 -13.91
CA PHE A 317 -10.61 22.60 -14.69
C PHE A 317 -10.43 21.35 -15.57
N GLY A 318 -11.44 20.50 -15.74
CA GLY A 318 -11.35 19.26 -16.51
C GLY A 318 -11.72 18.04 -15.67
N ASP A 319 -11.55 16.85 -16.22
CA ASP A 319 -12.03 15.64 -15.55
C ASP A 319 -11.08 15.20 -14.44
N LYS A 320 -11.62 15.05 -13.23
CA LYS A 320 -10.95 14.32 -12.15
C LYS A 320 -11.10 12.83 -12.44
N VAL A 321 -9.99 12.11 -12.44
CA VAL A 321 -9.99 10.65 -12.61
C VAL A 321 -9.51 10.00 -11.32
N VAL A 322 -10.23 8.99 -10.85
CA VAL A 322 -9.82 8.12 -9.75
C VAL A 322 -9.78 6.70 -10.27
N VAL A 323 -8.63 6.04 -10.12
CA VAL A 323 -8.44 4.62 -10.47
C VAL A 323 -8.22 3.86 -9.19
N ARG A 324 -9.17 3.01 -8.81
CA ARG A 324 -9.02 2.09 -7.68
C ARG A 324 -8.35 0.81 -8.17
N VAL A 325 -7.25 0.46 -7.52
CA VAL A 325 -6.51 -0.78 -7.77
C VAL A 325 -7.11 -1.88 -6.91
N LEU A 326 -7.63 -2.93 -7.54
CA LEU A 326 -8.06 -4.14 -6.84
C LEU A 326 -6.95 -5.17 -6.98
N ASP A 327 -6.25 -5.42 -5.88
CA ASP A 327 -5.20 -6.43 -5.80
C ASP A 327 -5.81 -7.74 -5.21
N PRO A 328 -5.90 -8.82 -5.99
CA PRO A 328 -6.46 -10.09 -5.53
C PRO A 328 -5.76 -10.63 -4.28
N THR A 329 -4.44 -10.44 -4.20
CA THR A 329 -3.60 -10.96 -3.12
C THR A 329 -3.83 -10.25 -1.77
N VAL A 330 -4.47 -9.09 -1.81
CA VAL A 330 -4.83 -8.31 -0.61
C VAL A 330 -6.25 -8.64 -0.15
N LEU A 331 -7.15 -9.02 -1.06
CA LEU A 331 -8.56 -9.23 -0.74
C LEU A 331 -8.80 -10.57 -0.03
N VAL A 332 -8.02 -11.59 -0.39
CA VAL A 332 -8.15 -12.95 0.17
C VAL A 332 -6.85 -13.30 0.88
N ARG A 333 -6.95 -13.55 2.18
CA ARG A 333 -5.84 -13.90 3.07
C ARG A 333 -6.28 -14.98 4.03
N ASP A 334 -5.32 -15.69 4.60
CA ASP A 334 -5.62 -16.57 5.71
C ASP A 334 -6.14 -15.75 6.91
N LEU A 335 -7.15 -16.26 7.63
CA LEU A 335 -7.74 -15.58 8.78
C LEU A 335 -6.70 -15.23 9.86
N SER A 336 -5.62 -16.03 9.98
CA SER A 336 -4.51 -15.76 10.90
C SER A 336 -3.71 -14.51 10.55
N GLU A 337 -3.71 -14.07 9.29
CA GLU A 337 -2.97 -12.90 8.83
C GLU A 337 -3.74 -11.58 8.99
N LEU A 338 -5.04 -11.64 9.27
CA LEU A 338 -5.90 -10.45 9.41
C LEU A 338 -5.61 -9.69 10.72
N GLY A 339 -5.04 -10.39 11.69
CA GLY A 339 -4.57 -9.83 12.95
C GLY A 339 -5.56 -9.94 14.10
N PHE A 340 -6.44 -10.94 14.08
CA PHE A 340 -7.19 -11.38 15.26
C PHE A 340 -6.23 -11.85 16.36
N LEU A 341 -6.64 -11.71 17.62
CA LEU A 341 -6.00 -12.46 18.70
C LEU A 341 -6.39 -13.95 18.60
N PRO A 342 -5.57 -14.89 19.11
CA PRO A 342 -5.82 -16.32 18.95
C PRO A 342 -7.22 -16.76 19.40
N ASP A 343 -7.66 -16.31 20.57
CA ASP A 343 -8.98 -16.63 21.14
C ASP A 343 -10.16 -16.00 20.37
N GLU A 344 -9.94 -14.84 19.75
CA GLU A 344 -10.93 -14.19 18.87
C GLU A 344 -11.07 -14.94 17.54
N ARG A 345 -9.94 -15.35 16.96
CA ARG A 345 -9.93 -16.18 15.76
C ARG A 345 -10.62 -17.50 16.02
N ASP A 346 -10.28 -18.18 17.12
CA ASP A 346 -10.91 -19.44 17.51
C ASP A 346 -12.42 -19.27 17.78
N ALA A 347 -12.87 -18.11 18.24
CA ALA A 347 -14.29 -17.79 18.35
C ALA A 347 -14.95 -17.68 16.97
N LEU A 348 -14.35 -16.91 16.06
CA LEU A 348 -14.86 -16.75 14.69
C LEU A 348 -14.91 -18.09 13.93
N GLU A 349 -13.82 -18.87 13.95
CA GLU A 349 -13.76 -20.18 13.29
C GLU A 349 -14.84 -21.14 13.81
N ARG A 350 -15.08 -21.15 15.13
CA ARG A 350 -16.17 -21.93 15.73
C ARG A 350 -17.57 -21.45 15.32
N TRP A 351 -17.73 -20.19 14.94
CA TRP A 351 -19.00 -19.68 14.43
C TRP A 351 -19.22 -20.10 12.99
N LEU A 352 -18.17 -20.02 12.17
CA LEU A 352 -18.22 -20.31 10.74
C LEU A 352 -18.62 -21.76 10.46
N VAL A 353 -18.15 -22.72 11.27
CA VAL A 353 -18.48 -24.15 11.10
C VAL A 353 -19.83 -24.58 11.68
N ARG A 354 -20.64 -23.64 12.20
CA ARG A 354 -22.00 -23.98 12.65
C ARG A 354 -22.89 -24.25 11.45
N PRO A 355 -23.87 -25.18 11.57
CA PRO A 355 -24.80 -25.46 10.49
C PRO A 355 -25.64 -24.25 10.10
N HIS A 356 -25.95 -23.36 11.06
CA HIS A 356 -26.72 -22.16 10.79
C HIS A 356 -26.43 -21.04 11.78
N GLY A 357 -26.83 -19.83 11.40
CA GLY A 357 -26.76 -18.63 12.23
C GLY A 357 -26.35 -17.40 11.43
N LEU A 358 -26.37 -16.25 12.10
CA LEU A 358 -26.03 -14.95 11.52
C LEU A 358 -24.73 -14.44 12.14
N VAL A 359 -23.71 -14.20 11.31
CA VAL A 359 -22.46 -13.55 11.68
C VAL A 359 -22.38 -12.18 11.00
N VAL A 360 -22.19 -11.13 11.80
CA VAL A 360 -22.16 -9.76 11.30
C VAL A 360 -20.77 -9.17 11.46
N VAL A 361 -20.18 -8.67 10.37
CA VAL A 361 -18.95 -7.87 10.42
C VAL A 361 -19.32 -6.38 10.26
N THR A 362 -18.92 -5.54 11.20
CA THR A 362 -19.29 -4.13 11.23
C THR A 362 -18.07 -3.21 11.32
N GLY A 363 -18.27 -1.97 10.90
CA GLY A 363 -17.24 -0.92 10.89
C GLY A 363 -17.43 0.08 9.76
N PRO A 364 -16.67 1.19 9.77
CA PRO A 364 -16.76 2.23 8.75
C PRO A 364 -16.29 1.74 7.37
N THR A 365 -16.44 2.60 6.36
CA THR A 365 -15.88 2.34 5.03
C THR A 365 -14.36 2.21 5.09
N GLY A 366 -13.80 1.21 4.41
CA GLY A 366 -12.35 0.96 4.41
C GLY A 366 -11.80 0.29 5.67
N SER A 367 -12.65 -0.23 6.56
CA SER A 367 -12.22 -0.99 7.73
C SER A 367 -11.78 -2.43 7.44
N GLY A 368 -11.93 -2.92 6.21
CA GLY A 368 -11.53 -4.29 5.81
C GLY A 368 -12.60 -5.37 6.02
N LYS A 369 -13.89 -4.98 6.11
CA LYS A 369 -15.01 -5.94 6.26
C LYS A 369 -15.05 -6.98 5.14
N THR A 370 -15.00 -6.52 3.89
CA THR A 370 -15.00 -7.41 2.72
C THR A 370 -13.84 -8.40 2.76
N THR A 371 -12.63 -7.95 3.07
CA THR A 371 -11.46 -8.82 3.23
C THR A 371 -11.70 -9.91 4.28
N THR A 372 -12.32 -9.56 5.41
CA THR A 372 -12.62 -10.53 6.48
C THR A 372 -13.70 -11.52 6.05
N LEU A 373 -14.75 -11.04 5.37
CA LEU A 373 -15.79 -11.92 4.83
C LEU A 373 -15.24 -12.87 3.76
N TYR A 374 -14.47 -12.37 2.80
CA TYR A 374 -13.86 -13.21 1.76
C TYR A 374 -12.91 -14.25 2.35
N SER A 375 -12.11 -13.87 3.35
CA SER A 375 -11.22 -14.80 4.05
C SER A 375 -12.00 -15.87 4.83
N ALA A 376 -13.13 -15.49 5.44
CA ALA A 376 -14.02 -16.43 6.13
C ALA A 376 -14.74 -17.39 5.16
N LEU A 377 -15.18 -16.89 3.99
CA LEU A 377 -15.78 -17.71 2.95
C LEU A 377 -14.78 -18.69 2.36
N GLN A 378 -13.53 -18.26 2.10
CA GLN A 378 -12.47 -19.14 1.63
C GLN A 378 -12.18 -20.26 2.65
N ALA A 379 -12.18 -19.94 3.95
CA ALA A 379 -11.98 -20.96 4.99
C ALA A 379 -13.13 -21.99 5.06
N LEU A 380 -14.32 -21.65 4.55
CA LEU A 380 -15.48 -22.54 4.49
C LEU A 380 -15.63 -23.26 3.14
N ALA A 381 -15.04 -22.71 2.08
CA ALA A 381 -15.23 -23.21 0.73
C ALA A 381 -14.60 -24.60 0.59
N SER A 382 -15.43 -25.54 0.15
CA SER A 382 -15.01 -26.88 -0.24
C SER A 382 -15.99 -27.40 -1.29
N PRO A 383 -15.64 -28.43 -2.06
CA PRO A 383 -16.56 -29.03 -3.03
C PRO A 383 -17.88 -29.57 -2.42
N GLU A 384 -17.93 -29.74 -1.10
CA GLU A 384 -19.10 -30.24 -0.36
C GLU A 384 -19.97 -29.12 0.21
N VAL A 385 -19.55 -27.85 0.12
CA VAL A 385 -20.24 -26.69 0.71
C VAL A 385 -20.62 -25.69 -0.39
N ASN A 386 -21.91 -25.49 -0.62
CA ASN A 386 -22.42 -24.53 -1.58
C ASN A 386 -22.40 -23.11 -0.99
N VAL A 387 -21.37 -22.34 -1.38
CA VAL A 387 -21.21 -20.94 -0.98
C VAL A 387 -21.81 -20.01 -2.02
N VAL A 388 -22.78 -19.18 -1.62
CA VAL A 388 -23.45 -18.19 -2.49
C VAL A 388 -23.29 -16.78 -1.92
N THR A 389 -22.88 -15.81 -2.74
CA THR A 389 -22.72 -14.40 -2.33
C THR A 389 -23.65 -13.47 -3.10
N ILE A 390 -24.07 -12.38 -2.46
CA ILE A 390 -24.85 -11.30 -3.07
C ILE A 390 -24.12 -9.99 -2.77
N GLU A 391 -23.65 -9.28 -3.79
CA GLU A 391 -22.70 -8.16 -3.65
C GLU A 391 -23.07 -6.96 -4.54
N ASP A 392 -22.79 -5.73 -4.10
CA ASP A 392 -23.01 -4.50 -4.88
C ASP A 392 -21.78 -3.58 -4.84
N PRO A 393 -20.84 -3.69 -5.80
CA PRO A 393 -20.67 -4.78 -6.77
C PRO A 393 -19.79 -5.93 -6.23
N ILE A 394 -19.67 -7.02 -7.00
CA ILE A 394 -18.68 -8.08 -6.75
C ILE A 394 -17.27 -7.47 -6.75
N GLU A 395 -16.54 -7.62 -5.64
CA GLU A 395 -15.20 -7.05 -5.45
C GLU A 395 -14.12 -7.83 -6.22
N MET A 396 -14.21 -9.14 -6.23
CA MET A 396 -13.34 -10.02 -7.02
C MET A 396 -14.05 -11.32 -7.35
N VAL A 397 -13.81 -11.84 -8.54
CA VAL A 397 -14.31 -13.17 -8.93
C VAL A 397 -13.46 -14.23 -8.23
N HIS A 398 -14.12 -15.13 -7.52
CA HIS A 398 -13.50 -16.26 -6.83
C HIS A 398 -14.20 -17.55 -7.27
N GLU A 399 -13.45 -18.46 -7.87
CA GLU A 399 -14.00 -19.64 -8.57
C GLU A 399 -14.79 -20.58 -7.65
N GLU A 400 -14.44 -20.62 -6.36
CA GLU A 400 -15.11 -21.47 -5.38
C GLU A 400 -16.46 -20.91 -4.89
N PHE A 401 -16.84 -19.68 -5.29
CA PHE A 401 -18.06 -19.03 -4.84
C PHE A 401 -19.06 -18.83 -5.99
N ASN A 402 -20.35 -19.00 -5.70
CA ASN A 402 -21.42 -18.59 -6.61
C ASN A 402 -21.78 -17.12 -6.32
N GLN A 403 -21.18 -16.18 -7.07
CA GLN A 403 -21.30 -14.75 -6.77
C GLN A 403 -22.37 -14.04 -7.63
N ILE A 404 -23.31 -13.38 -6.96
CA ILE A 404 -24.42 -12.65 -7.58
C ILE A 404 -24.21 -11.15 -7.39
N ALA A 405 -24.17 -10.40 -8.48
CA ALA A 405 -24.17 -8.94 -8.42
C ALA A 405 -25.60 -8.41 -8.22
N ALA A 406 -25.84 -7.74 -7.09
CA ALA A 406 -27.09 -7.04 -6.84
C ALA A 406 -27.22 -5.83 -7.79
N ASN A 407 -28.41 -5.66 -8.36
CA ASN A 407 -28.70 -4.55 -9.25
C ASN A 407 -30.16 -4.12 -9.08
N ALA A 408 -30.35 -3.07 -8.29
CA ALA A 408 -31.68 -2.51 -8.04
C ALA A 408 -32.38 -2.02 -9.32
N ARG A 409 -31.63 -1.62 -10.36
CA ARG A 409 -32.21 -1.13 -11.63
C ARG A 409 -32.84 -2.24 -12.47
N THR A 410 -32.38 -3.48 -12.32
CA THR A 410 -32.91 -4.66 -13.04
C THR A 410 -33.90 -5.47 -12.20
N GLY A 411 -34.26 -5.01 -11.00
CA GLY A 411 -35.17 -5.71 -10.08
C GLY A 411 -34.50 -6.81 -9.24
N THR A 412 -33.19 -7.01 -9.35
CA THR A 412 -32.41 -8.01 -8.60
C THR A 412 -31.64 -7.35 -7.45
N GLY A 413 -32.34 -6.60 -6.58
CA GLY A 413 -31.76 -6.04 -5.36
C GLY A 413 -31.38 -7.11 -4.33
N PHE A 414 -30.75 -6.72 -3.21
CA PHE A 414 -30.28 -7.66 -2.18
C PHE A 414 -31.37 -8.60 -1.67
N ALA A 415 -32.52 -8.05 -1.23
CA ALA A 415 -33.61 -8.85 -0.70
C ALA A 415 -34.19 -9.85 -1.71
N GLU A 416 -34.38 -9.42 -2.97
CA GLU A 416 -34.91 -10.29 -4.01
C GLU A 416 -33.93 -11.39 -4.39
N ALA A 417 -32.65 -11.04 -4.60
CA ALA A 417 -31.60 -12.02 -4.84
C ALA A 417 -31.56 -13.06 -3.72
N LEU A 418 -31.64 -12.64 -2.45
CA LEU A 418 -31.63 -13.53 -1.31
C LEU A 418 -32.81 -14.50 -1.28
N ARG A 419 -34.02 -14.06 -1.65
CA ARG A 419 -35.18 -14.96 -1.82
C ARG A 419 -34.94 -16.04 -2.86
N HIS A 420 -34.26 -15.71 -3.95
CA HIS A 420 -33.92 -16.66 -4.99
C HIS A 420 -32.83 -17.64 -4.54
N VAL A 421 -31.81 -17.15 -3.84
CA VAL A 421 -30.71 -17.96 -3.30
C VAL A 421 -31.21 -19.06 -2.37
N LEU A 422 -32.25 -18.81 -1.56
CA LEU A 422 -32.87 -19.85 -0.72
C LEU A 422 -33.47 -21.03 -1.49
N ARG A 423 -33.62 -20.94 -2.82
CA ARG A 423 -34.03 -22.05 -3.70
C ARG A 423 -32.88 -22.62 -4.53
N GLN A 424 -31.64 -22.30 -4.17
CA GLN A 424 -30.43 -22.76 -4.84
C GLN A 424 -29.63 -23.76 -3.99
N ASP A 425 -30.26 -24.31 -2.95
CA ASP A 425 -29.63 -25.26 -2.01
C ASP A 425 -28.30 -24.76 -1.42
N PRO A 426 -28.22 -23.51 -0.89
CA PRO A 426 -26.98 -23.00 -0.33
C PRO A 426 -26.73 -23.59 1.07
N ASP A 427 -25.46 -23.75 1.44
CA ASP A 427 -25.07 -24.01 2.83
C ASP A 427 -24.67 -22.71 3.54
N VAL A 428 -23.93 -21.87 2.81
CA VAL A 428 -23.40 -20.59 3.29
C VAL A 428 -23.86 -19.48 2.37
N ILE A 429 -24.44 -18.43 2.95
CA ILE A 429 -24.92 -17.25 2.23
C ILE A 429 -24.16 -16.02 2.73
N MET A 430 -23.53 -15.28 1.83
CA MET A 430 -22.98 -13.96 2.14
C MET A 430 -23.83 -12.86 1.52
N VAL A 431 -24.30 -11.94 2.35
CA VAL A 431 -25.00 -10.72 1.91
C VAL A 431 -24.06 -9.55 2.14
N GLY A 432 -23.61 -8.91 1.05
CA GLY A 432 -22.56 -7.88 1.07
C GLY A 432 -22.79 -6.81 2.13
N GLU A 433 -24.03 -6.35 2.29
CA GLU A 433 -24.44 -5.50 3.39
C GLU A 433 -25.96 -5.51 3.60
N ILE A 434 -26.40 -5.17 4.82
CA ILE A 434 -27.80 -4.93 5.14
C ILE A 434 -28.03 -3.41 5.27
N ARG A 435 -28.73 -2.82 4.29
CA ARG A 435 -29.09 -1.39 4.28
C ARG A 435 -30.51 -1.11 4.76
N ASP A 436 -31.42 -2.05 4.52
CA ASP A 436 -32.86 -1.90 4.71
C ASP A 436 -33.46 -3.09 5.48
N GLY A 437 -34.69 -2.89 5.97
CA GLY A 437 -35.40 -3.88 6.78
C GLY A 437 -35.82 -5.12 6.01
N GLU A 438 -36.05 -5.00 4.70
CA GLU A 438 -36.45 -6.13 3.86
C GLU A 438 -35.29 -7.12 3.74
N THR A 439 -34.09 -6.63 3.42
CA THR A 439 -32.85 -7.41 3.37
C THR A 439 -32.52 -8.00 4.75
N ALA A 440 -32.69 -7.22 5.82
CA ALA A 440 -32.48 -7.68 7.19
C ALA A 440 -33.41 -8.86 7.54
N ALA A 441 -34.70 -8.73 7.22
CA ALA A 441 -35.69 -9.78 7.45
C ALA A 441 -35.34 -11.05 6.67
N GLN A 442 -34.96 -10.95 5.40
CA GLN A 442 -34.57 -12.11 4.59
C GLN A 442 -33.30 -12.79 5.11
N ALA A 443 -32.28 -12.03 5.53
CA ALA A 443 -31.05 -12.59 6.10
C ALA A 443 -31.31 -13.36 7.39
N VAL A 444 -32.17 -12.81 8.25
CA VAL A 444 -32.60 -13.47 9.50
C VAL A 444 -33.44 -14.71 9.21
N GLN A 445 -34.35 -14.67 8.23
CA GLN A 445 -35.11 -15.85 7.82
C GLN A 445 -34.19 -16.96 7.30
N ALA A 446 -33.22 -16.62 6.44
CA ALA A 446 -32.21 -17.58 5.97
C ALA A 446 -31.46 -18.26 7.12
N ALA A 447 -31.03 -17.47 8.12
CA ALA A 447 -30.35 -17.99 9.30
C ALA A 447 -31.25 -18.90 10.18
N LEU A 448 -32.57 -18.65 10.22
CA LEU A 448 -33.54 -19.52 10.91
C LEU A 448 -33.79 -20.83 10.17
N THR A 449 -33.78 -20.79 8.84
CA THR A 449 -34.09 -21.95 8.00
C THR A 449 -32.89 -22.87 7.76
N GLY A 450 -31.84 -22.73 8.56
CA GLY A 450 -30.73 -23.69 8.56
C GLY A 450 -29.50 -23.26 7.76
N HIS A 451 -29.35 -21.97 7.44
CA HIS A 451 -28.20 -21.48 6.68
C HIS A 451 -27.20 -20.71 7.55
N MET A 452 -25.91 -20.82 7.25
CA MET A 452 -24.90 -19.90 7.77
C MET A 452 -24.91 -18.61 6.95
N VAL A 453 -25.27 -17.49 7.59
CA VAL A 453 -25.38 -16.18 6.93
C VAL A 453 -24.28 -15.25 7.42
N LEU A 454 -23.45 -14.77 6.51
CA LEU A 454 -22.44 -13.75 6.77
C LEU A 454 -22.88 -12.43 6.15
N THR A 455 -22.72 -11.32 6.87
CA THR A 455 -23.10 -10.01 6.31
C THR A 455 -22.32 -8.86 6.93
N THR A 456 -22.52 -7.66 6.39
CA THR A 456 -21.98 -6.43 6.97
C THR A 456 -23.03 -5.42 7.41
N LEU A 457 -22.66 -4.65 8.43
CA LEU A 457 -23.33 -3.43 8.85
C LEU A 457 -22.33 -2.28 8.96
N HIS A 458 -22.86 -1.06 9.08
CA HIS A 458 -22.09 0.16 9.26
C HIS A 458 -22.36 0.77 10.64
N THR A 459 -21.90 0.08 11.69
CA THR A 459 -21.91 0.56 13.09
C THR A 459 -20.50 0.71 13.63
N ASN A 460 -20.34 1.46 14.71
CA ASN A 460 -19.03 1.76 15.29
C ASN A 460 -18.47 0.63 16.17
N ASP A 461 -19.36 -0.18 16.74
CA ASP A 461 -19.08 -1.25 17.70
C ASP A 461 -20.05 -2.43 17.51
N THR A 462 -19.81 -3.51 18.25
CA THR A 462 -20.57 -4.76 18.14
C THR A 462 -21.98 -4.68 18.71
N VAL A 463 -22.20 -3.93 19.78
CA VAL A 463 -23.50 -3.83 20.46
C VAL A 463 -24.47 -2.97 19.65
N SER A 464 -23.96 -1.88 19.07
CA SER A 464 -24.68 -1.03 18.13
C SER A 464 -25.18 -1.80 16.91
N ALA A 465 -24.51 -2.88 16.49
CA ALA A 465 -24.99 -3.74 15.41
C ALA A 465 -26.30 -4.47 15.79
N VAL A 466 -26.41 -4.91 17.04
CA VAL A 466 -27.64 -5.53 17.58
C VAL A 466 -28.79 -4.52 17.58
N ALA A 467 -28.52 -3.29 18.05
CA ALA A 467 -29.49 -2.21 18.00
C ALA A 467 -29.91 -1.88 16.56
N ARG A 468 -28.95 -1.82 15.63
CA ARG A 468 -29.21 -1.53 14.22
C ARG A 468 -30.13 -2.56 13.56
N LEU A 469 -29.98 -3.86 13.87
CA LEU A 469 -30.90 -4.88 13.37
C LEU A 469 -32.35 -4.63 13.85
N ARG A 470 -32.53 -4.19 15.10
CA ARG A 470 -33.86 -3.82 15.62
C ARG A 470 -34.41 -2.55 14.96
N ASP A 471 -33.58 -1.54 14.74
CA ASP A 471 -33.97 -0.30 14.06
C ASP A 471 -34.39 -0.53 12.60
N LEU A 472 -33.82 -1.56 11.97
CA LEU A 472 -34.21 -2.05 10.65
C LEU A 472 -35.52 -2.88 10.68
N GLY A 473 -36.13 -3.07 11.85
CA GLY A 473 -37.41 -3.73 12.01
C GLY A 473 -37.33 -5.24 12.28
N VAL A 474 -36.15 -5.80 12.55
CA VAL A 474 -36.03 -7.21 12.97
C VAL A 474 -36.49 -7.36 14.42
N PRO A 475 -37.49 -8.21 14.70
CA PRO A 475 -37.94 -8.46 16.08
C PRO A 475 -36.81 -9.01 16.97
N SER A 476 -36.73 -8.53 18.21
CA SER A 476 -35.71 -8.89 19.20
C SER A 476 -35.53 -10.40 19.40
N PHE A 477 -36.63 -11.16 19.44
CA PHE A 477 -36.58 -12.61 19.61
C PHE A 477 -35.96 -13.33 18.38
N LEU A 478 -36.11 -12.78 17.17
CA LEU A 478 -35.47 -13.32 15.97
C LEU A 478 -33.98 -12.99 15.92
N VAL A 479 -33.60 -11.77 16.35
CA VAL A 479 -32.18 -11.41 16.51
C VAL A 479 -31.52 -12.35 17.52
N ALA A 480 -32.14 -12.56 18.68
CA ALA A 480 -31.66 -13.49 19.70
C ALA A 480 -31.54 -14.94 19.19
N ALA A 481 -32.51 -15.40 18.40
CA ALA A 481 -32.52 -16.77 17.88
C ALA A 481 -31.45 -17.02 16.80
N THR A 482 -31.10 -16.00 16.00
CA THR A 482 -30.24 -16.16 14.82
C THR A 482 -28.82 -15.65 15.00
N LEU A 483 -28.61 -14.57 15.75
CA LEU A 483 -27.31 -13.92 15.85
C LEU A 483 -26.32 -14.81 16.61
N THR A 484 -25.29 -15.27 15.91
CA THR A 484 -24.21 -16.09 16.46
C THR A 484 -23.12 -15.23 17.08
N GLY A 485 -22.74 -14.16 16.40
CA GLY A 485 -21.68 -13.26 16.84
C GLY A 485 -21.56 -12.02 15.97
N VAL A 486 -20.94 -10.99 16.51
CA VAL A 486 -20.64 -9.73 15.80
C VAL A 486 -19.15 -9.44 15.91
N VAL A 487 -18.53 -9.04 14.80
CA VAL A 487 -17.14 -8.57 14.74
C VAL A 487 -17.16 -7.11 14.34
N ALA A 488 -16.77 -6.20 15.22
CA ALA A 488 -16.46 -4.82 14.84
C ALA A 488 -14.98 -4.72 14.48
N GLN A 489 -14.67 -3.99 13.41
CA GLN A 489 -13.34 -3.96 12.82
C GLN A 489 -12.91 -2.54 12.42
N ARG A 490 -11.63 -2.24 12.61
CA ARG A 490 -10.92 -1.10 12.00
C ARG A 490 -9.53 -1.53 11.51
N LEU A 491 -8.89 -0.72 10.66
CA LEU A 491 -7.51 -0.96 10.23
C LEU A 491 -6.56 0.08 10.84
N VAL A 492 -5.44 -0.42 11.36
CA VAL A 492 -4.31 0.38 11.81
C VAL A 492 -3.09 0.08 10.93
N ARG A 493 -2.25 1.09 10.71
CA ARG A 493 -0.98 0.91 10.01
C ARG A 493 0.02 0.17 10.90
N GLN A 494 0.84 -0.68 10.30
CA GLN A 494 1.88 -1.41 11.01
C GLN A 494 3.17 -0.61 11.05
N VAL A 495 3.85 -0.61 12.19
CA VAL A 495 5.16 0.03 12.32
C VAL A 495 6.13 -0.62 11.34
N CYS A 496 6.88 0.19 10.60
CA CYS A 496 7.80 -0.32 9.60
C CYS A 496 8.91 -1.15 10.26
N PRO A 497 9.06 -2.44 9.91
CA PRO A 497 10.02 -3.32 10.58
C PRO A 497 11.49 -2.94 10.28
N SER A 498 11.74 -2.14 9.25
CA SER A 498 13.09 -1.74 8.85
C SER A 498 13.60 -0.46 9.53
N CYS A 499 12.73 0.29 10.21
CA CYS A 499 13.12 1.51 10.93
C CYS A 499 12.39 1.63 12.28
N ALA A 500 11.88 0.51 12.79
CA ALA A 500 11.23 0.46 14.08
C ALA A 500 12.26 0.72 15.18
N ALA A 501 11.92 1.62 16.09
CA ALA A 501 12.64 1.82 17.33
C ALA A 501 11.66 1.69 18.50
N ASP A 502 12.15 1.13 19.59
CA ASP A 502 11.40 1.09 20.85
C ASP A 502 11.40 2.49 21.46
N VAL A 503 10.23 2.95 21.89
CA VAL A 503 10.03 4.28 22.48
C VAL A 503 9.18 4.11 23.74
N PRO A 504 9.60 4.68 24.89
CA PRO A 504 8.78 4.65 26.08
C PRO A 504 7.50 5.45 25.86
N LEU A 505 6.35 4.87 26.22
CA LEU A 505 5.08 5.60 26.22
C LEU A 505 5.06 6.62 27.35
N THR A 506 4.54 7.81 27.07
CA THR A 506 4.35 8.85 28.08
C THR A 506 3.17 8.53 29.01
N ALA A 507 3.11 9.15 30.19
CA ALA A 507 1.97 9.00 31.09
C ALA A 507 0.65 9.44 30.43
N ASP A 508 0.67 10.52 29.64
CA ASP A 508 -0.49 11.01 28.90
C ASP A 508 -0.95 10.02 27.82
N GLU A 509 -0.01 9.39 27.11
CA GLU A 509 -0.31 8.37 26.10
C GLU A 509 -0.94 7.13 26.75
N ILE A 510 -0.40 6.67 27.89
CA ILE A 510 -0.96 5.52 28.62
C ILE A 510 -2.35 5.85 29.17
N HIS A 511 -2.55 7.06 29.69
CA HIS A 511 -3.85 7.53 30.15
C HIS A 511 -4.87 7.60 29.00
N ALA A 512 -4.47 8.14 27.84
CA ALA A 512 -5.32 8.21 26.64
C ALA A 512 -5.68 6.83 26.07
N LEU A 513 -4.89 5.79 26.35
CA LEU A 513 -5.21 4.41 25.99
C LEU A 513 -6.20 3.74 26.95
N SER A 514 -6.66 4.44 27.99
CA SER A 514 -7.58 3.92 29.01
C SER A 514 -6.99 2.72 29.77
N VAL A 515 -5.66 2.62 29.87
CA VAL A 515 -4.97 1.58 30.63
C VAL A 515 -5.12 1.85 32.13
N PRO A 516 -5.55 0.86 32.95
CA PRO A 516 -5.66 1.05 34.41
C PRO A 516 -4.31 1.41 35.04
N HIS A 517 -4.32 2.28 36.06
CA HIS A 517 -3.14 2.71 36.82
C HIS A 517 -1.98 3.23 35.93
N PRO A 518 -2.20 4.28 35.12
CA PRO A 518 -1.22 4.74 34.13
C PRO A 518 0.12 5.18 34.74
N GLU A 519 0.11 5.69 35.98
CA GLU A 519 1.31 6.14 36.69
C GLU A 519 2.26 4.99 37.06
N ASP A 520 1.72 3.79 37.29
CA ASP A 520 2.52 2.59 37.62
C ASP A 520 3.29 2.06 36.39
N HIS A 521 2.88 2.50 35.20
CA HIS A 521 3.34 1.97 33.91
C HIS A 521 4.14 3.00 33.08
N ALA A 522 4.16 4.27 33.50
CA ALA A 522 4.81 5.36 32.79
C ALA A 522 6.33 5.13 32.63
N GLY A 523 6.82 5.20 31.40
CA GLY A 523 8.23 4.92 31.08
C GLY A 523 8.65 3.45 31.19
N GLN A 524 7.77 2.56 31.65
CA GLN A 524 8.00 1.11 31.73
C GLN A 524 7.42 0.37 30.52
N LEU A 525 6.32 0.88 29.95
CA LEU A 525 5.73 0.34 28.72
C LEU A 525 6.45 0.90 27.49
N LEU A 526 7.12 0.01 26.77
CA LEU A 526 7.73 0.31 25.48
C LEU A 526 6.70 0.10 24.38
N GLY A 527 6.44 1.16 23.60
CA GLY A 527 5.81 1.05 22.29
C GLY A 527 6.86 0.98 21.19
N ARG A 528 6.44 0.72 19.95
CA ARG A 528 7.29 0.89 18.76
C ARG A 528 6.84 2.07 17.93
N ARG A 529 7.81 2.84 17.44
CA ARG A 529 7.60 3.88 16.42
C ARG A 529 8.56 3.67 15.26
N GLY A 530 8.08 3.90 14.04
CA GLY A 530 8.96 3.89 12.88
C GLY A 530 9.59 5.27 12.70
N GLN A 531 10.93 5.32 12.69
CA GLN A 531 11.67 6.57 12.50
C GLN A 531 11.55 7.15 11.08
N GLY A 532 11.16 6.30 10.12
CA GLY A 532 11.11 6.64 8.70
C GLY A 532 12.38 6.21 7.98
N CYS A 533 12.21 5.46 6.89
CA CYS A 533 13.30 5.04 6.00
C CYS A 533 12.79 4.98 4.56
N ALA A 534 13.69 4.77 3.60
CA ALA A 534 13.33 4.65 2.20
C ALA A 534 12.25 3.56 1.94
N LYS A 535 12.28 2.44 2.68
CA LYS A 535 11.31 1.34 2.52
C LYS A 535 9.87 1.73 2.87
N CYS A 536 9.68 2.52 3.93
CA CYS A 536 8.38 3.06 4.30
C CYS A 536 8.13 4.47 3.76
N ARG A 537 9.00 4.95 2.86
CA ARG A 537 8.95 6.32 2.31
C ARG A 537 8.90 7.39 3.40
N PHE A 538 9.69 7.19 4.44
CA PHE A 538 9.80 8.10 5.58
C PHE A 538 8.48 8.30 6.35
N THR A 539 7.48 7.43 6.16
CA THR A 539 6.21 7.51 6.91
C THR A 539 6.30 6.86 8.29
N GLY A 540 7.27 5.98 8.50
CA GLY A 540 7.37 5.13 9.70
C GLY A 540 6.47 3.88 9.66
N PHE A 541 5.64 3.69 8.62
CA PHE A 541 4.68 2.58 8.55
C PHE A 541 4.82 1.75 7.27
N TYR A 542 4.52 0.46 7.35
CA TYR A 542 4.55 -0.42 6.17
C TYR A 542 3.49 -1.52 6.31
N GLY A 543 2.39 -1.40 5.55
CA GLY A 543 1.27 -2.33 5.64
C GLY A 543 0.26 -1.97 6.74
N ARG A 544 -0.77 -2.80 6.87
CA ARG A 544 -1.92 -2.59 7.76
C ARG A 544 -2.35 -3.90 8.40
N THR A 545 -2.95 -3.82 9.57
CA THR A 545 -3.55 -4.95 10.29
C THR A 545 -4.89 -4.55 10.91
N GLY A 546 -5.79 -5.52 11.10
CA GLY A 546 -7.09 -5.27 11.71
C GLY A 546 -7.01 -5.10 13.22
N ILE A 547 -7.83 -4.24 13.80
CA ILE A 547 -8.17 -4.29 15.22
C ILE A 547 -9.62 -4.69 15.35
N PHE A 548 -9.91 -5.56 16.31
CA PHE A 548 -11.18 -6.24 16.40
C PHE A 548 -11.81 -6.10 17.78
N GLU A 549 -13.13 -6.01 17.80
CA GLU A 549 -13.96 -6.27 18.95
C GLU A 549 -14.90 -7.41 18.53
N VAL A 550 -14.80 -8.54 19.23
CA VAL A 550 -15.47 -9.80 18.85
C VAL A 550 -16.45 -10.17 19.94
N LEU A 551 -17.74 -10.07 19.62
CA LEU A 551 -18.85 -10.30 20.55
C LEU A 551 -19.52 -11.65 20.27
N PRO A 552 -19.28 -12.69 21.10
CA PRO A 552 -20.05 -13.92 21.06
C PRO A 552 -21.43 -13.72 21.66
N VAL A 553 -22.49 -14.11 20.96
CA VAL A 553 -23.84 -14.10 21.52
C VAL A 553 -24.07 -15.39 22.33
N ASN A 554 -23.62 -15.36 23.58
CA ASN A 554 -23.80 -16.45 24.54
C ASN A 554 -25.26 -16.50 25.08
N ALA A 555 -25.57 -17.48 25.94
CA ALA A 555 -26.93 -17.66 26.47
C ALA A 555 -27.45 -16.43 27.25
N ARG A 556 -26.58 -15.76 28.01
CA ARG A 556 -26.93 -14.59 28.83
C ARG A 556 -27.26 -13.38 27.95
N LEU A 557 -26.39 -13.07 26.98
CA LEU A 557 -26.64 -12.02 26.01
C LEU A 557 -27.87 -12.34 25.15
N ARG A 558 -28.05 -13.60 24.74
CA ARG A 558 -29.23 -14.03 23.98
C ARG A 558 -30.54 -13.73 24.71
N HIS A 559 -30.60 -13.99 26.01
CA HIS A 559 -31.76 -13.66 26.84
C HIS A 559 -32.03 -12.15 26.85
N LEU A 560 -31.00 -11.35 27.13
CA LEU A 560 -31.12 -9.89 27.16
C LEU A 560 -31.53 -9.29 25.81
N VAL A 561 -31.00 -9.84 24.70
CA VAL A 561 -31.40 -9.43 23.36
C VAL A 561 -32.87 -9.74 23.13
N ALA A 562 -33.36 -10.94 23.52
CA ALA A 562 -34.75 -11.33 23.37
C ALA A 562 -35.70 -10.41 24.17
N GLU A 563 -35.30 -9.99 25.38
CA GLU A 563 -36.04 -9.05 26.23
C GLU A 563 -36.00 -7.60 25.72
N GLY A 564 -35.20 -7.31 24.69
CA GLY A 564 -35.06 -5.96 24.16
C GLY A 564 -34.22 -5.04 25.03
N ALA A 565 -33.25 -5.58 25.78
CA ALA A 565 -32.34 -4.80 26.61
C ALA A 565 -31.66 -3.66 25.86
N THR A 566 -31.35 -2.58 26.57
CA THR A 566 -30.70 -1.40 25.98
C THR A 566 -29.23 -1.69 25.64
N PRO A 567 -28.63 -0.94 24.68
CA PRO A 567 -27.21 -1.10 24.35
C PRO A 567 -26.28 -1.03 25.56
N GLU A 568 -26.57 -0.17 26.54
CA GLU A 568 -25.74 0.00 27.74
C GLU A 568 -25.73 -1.27 28.61
N VAL A 569 -26.88 -1.95 28.73
CA VAL A 569 -27.01 -3.20 29.48
C VAL A 569 -26.28 -4.34 28.76
N LEU A 570 -26.42 -4.41 27.43
CA LEU A 570 -25.73 -5.39 26.60
C LEU A 570 -24.21 -5.20 26.65
N ALA A 571 -23.72 -3.97 26.50
CA ALA A 571 -22.30 -3.64 26.55
C ALA A 571 -21.68 -3.96 27.92
N ARG A 572 -22.37 -3.59 29.02
CA ARG A 572 -21.93 -3.92 30.37
C ARG A 572 -21.84 -5.42 30.58
N THR A 573 -22.85 -6.16 30.15
CA THR A 573 -22.89 -7.62 30.26
C THR A 573 -21.80 -8.28 29.43
N ALA A 574 -21.61 -7.83 28.19
CA ALA A 574 -20.57 -8.35 27.32
C ALA A 574 -19.17 -8.12 27.89
N ARG A 575 -18.90 -6.93 28.46
CA ARG A 575 -17.63 -6.63 29.15
C ARG A 575 -17.41 -7.53 30.37
N GLN A 576 -18.45 -7.79 31.16
CA GLN A 576 -18.38 -8.75 32.28
C GLN A 576 -18.07 -10.17 31.80
N ASP A 577 -18.57 -10.54 30.62
CA ASP A 577 -18.32 -11.84 29.99
C ASP A 577 -16.98 -11.89 29.21
N GLY A 578 -16.17 -10.82 29.27
CA GLY A 578 -14.82 -10.77 28.70
C GLY A 578 -14.69 -10.12 27.33
N LEU A 579 -15.71 -9.39 26.84
CA LEU A 579 -15.60 -8.59 25.61
C LEU A 579 -14.47 -7.57 25.73
N ARG A 580 -13.50 -7.66 24.81
CA ARG A 580 -12.44 -6.67 24.63
C ARG A 580 -12.88 -5.62 23.63
N SER A 581 -12.74 -4.36 23.98
CA SER A 581 -13.01 -3.25 23.06
C SER A 581 -11.99 -3.18 21.93
N LEU A 582 -12.31 -2.44 20.87
CA LEU A 582 -11.35 -2.10 19.82
C LEU A 582 -10.07 -1.46 20.39
N ARG A 583 -10.19 -0.66 21.46
CA ARG A 583 -9.05 -0.03 22.14
C ARG A 583 -8.21 -1.03 22.91
N ASP A 584 -8.82 -1.95 23.67
CA ASP A 584 -8.10 -3.01 24.37
C ASP A 584 -7.27 -3.88 23.40
N HIS A 585 -7.87 -4.21 22.26
CA HIS A 585 -7.19 -4.95 21.20
C HIS A 585 -6.03 -4.13 20.60
N ALA A 586 -6.22 -2.83 20.37
CA ALA A 586 -5.17 -1.95 19.86
C ALA A 586 -4.01 -1.79 20.85
N VAL A 587 -4.28 -1.68 22.16
CA VAL A 587 -3.26 -1.63 23.22
C VAL A 587 -2.38 -2.88 23.20
N ARG A 588 -2.97 -4.07 23.04
CA ARG A 588 -2.21 -5.33 22.91
C ARG A 588 -1.30 -5.33 21.68
N LYS A 589 -1.72 -4.68 20.58
CA LYS A 589 -0.90 -4.53 19.38
C LYS A 589 0.22 -3.50 19.52
N ILE A 590 0.03 -2.47 20.34
CA ILE A 590 1.11 -1.57 20.72
C ILE A 590 2.14 -2.34 21.55
N ALA A 591 1.68 -3.11 22.54
CA ALA A 591 2.56 -3.90 23.42
C ALA A 591 3.37 -4.96 22.66
N SER A 592 2.85 -5.52 21.57
CA SER A 592 3.60 -6.42 20.68
C SER A 592 4.42 -5.71 19.60
N GLY A 593 4.44 -4.37 19.61
CA GLY A 593 5.22 -3.55 18.67
C GLY A 593 4.69 -3.57 17.24
N VAL A 594 3.44 -4.01 17.03
CA VAL A 594 2.82 -4.13 15.70
C VAL A 594 2.35 -2.78 15.17
N THR A 595 1.80 -1.92 16.04
CA THR A 595 1.32 -0.58 15.68
C THR A 595 1.80 0.46 16.69
N SER A 596 1.54 1.74 16.42
CA SER A 596 1.93 2.84 17.29
C SER A 596 0.74 3.39 18.09
N PHE A 597 1.03 4.16 19.13
CA PHE A 597 0.01 4.88 19.92
C PHE A 597 -0.91 5.73 19.04
N GLU A 598 -0.33 6.51 18.12
CA GLU A 598 -1.08 7.45 17.27
C GLU A 598 -2.10 6.72 16.39
N GLU A 599 -1.72 5.56 15.84
CA GLU A 599 -2.61 4.77 15.00
C GLU A 599 -3.74 4.13 15.81
N ALA A 600 -3.43 3.58 17.00
CA ALA A 600 -4.44 3.03 17.90
C ALA A 600 -5.43 4.10 18.35
N PHE A 601 -4.94 5.26 18.78
CA PHE A 601 -5.77 6.37 19.23
C PHE A 601 -6.64 6.91 18.10
N ARG A 602 -6.05 7.20 16.92
CA ARG A 602 -6.78 7.64 15.71
C ARG A 602 -7.88 6.65 15.33
N ALA A 603 -7.57 5.35 15.35
CA ALA A 603 -8.54 4.34 14.95
C ALA A 603 -9.65 4.20 16.00
N THR A 604 -9.44 4.47 17.28
CA THR A 604 -10.40 4.16 18.35
C THR A 604 -11.06 5.39 18.98
N ALA A 605 -10.77 6.61 18.50
CA ALA A 605 -11.34 7.85 19.05
C ALA A 605 -12.88 7.89 19.00
N ASP A 606 -13.51 7.52 17.89
CA ASP A 606 -14.98 7.60 17.75
C ASP A 606 -15.73 6.47 18.50
N ALA A 607 -15.05 5.36 18.76
CA ALA A 607 -15.66 4.17 19.37
C ALA A 607 -15.98 4.40 20.86
N GLU A 608 -15.22 5.25 21.55
CA GLU A 608 -15.47 5.58 22.97
C GLU A 608 -16.53 6.66 23.16
N ALA A 609 -16.74 7.59 22.20
CA ALA A 609 -17.79 8.59 22.31
C ALA A 609 -19.22 7.97 22.32
N SER A 610 -19.33 6.69 21.94
CA SER A 610 -20.58 5.92 21.88
C SER A 610 -20.72 4.88 23.00
N ALA A 611 -19.69 4.72 23.85
CA ALA A 611 -19.58 3.70 24.89
C ALA A 611 -19.77 4.29 26.30
#